data_AF-A0A2X0XKY4-F1
#
_entry.id   AF-A0A2X0XKY4-F1
#
_cell.length_a   1.000
_cell.length_b   1.000
_cell.length_c   1.000
_cell.angle_alpha   90.00
_cell.angle_beta   90.00
_cell.angle_gamma   90.00
#
_symmetry.space_group_name_H-M   'P 1'
#
loop_
_entity.id
_entity.type
_entity.pdbx_description
1 polymer ?
#
loop_
_entity_poly.entity_id
_entity_poly.type
_entity_poly.pdbx_seq_one_letter_code
_entity_poly.pdbx_strand_id
1 'polypeptide(L)' 'MVNLLLKQMEQTREMMIRSGVENGLQNAKTIQLSRRLDQLMNTYYRQMAFEEEKDQED' A
#
# COMPACT_ATOMS: atom_id res chain seq x y z
N MET A 1 -5.40 -12.68 -5.90
CA MET A 1 -4.24 -11.75 -5.99
C MET A 1 -4.44 -10.56 -5.06
N VAL A 2 -5.61 -9.95 -5.07
CA VAL A 2 -6.07 -8.87 -4.15
C VAL A 2 -5.75 -9.14 -2.66
N ASN A 3 -6.06 -10.34 -2.14
CA ASN A 3 -5.77 -10.69 -0.74
C ASN A 3 -4.27 -10.66 -0.37
N LEU A 4 -3.38 -10.98 -1.30
CA LEU A 4 -1.93 -10.91 -1.06
C LEU A 4 -1.45 -9.46 -1.04
N LEU A 5 -1.98 -8.63 -1.94
CA LEU A 5 -1.66 -7.20 -2.02
C LEU A 5 -2.12 -6.47 -0.75
N LEU A 6 -3.35 -6.71 -0.30
CA LEU A 6 -3.88 -6.17 0.96
C LEU A 6 -3.01 -6.56 2.17
N LYS A 7 -2.56 -7.82 2.24
CA LYS A 7 -1.65 -8.26 3.30
C LYS A 7 -0.32 -7.52 3.28
N GLN A 8 0.27 -7.31 2.09
CA GLN A 8 1.51 -6.56 1.94
C GLN A 8 1.35 -5.08 2.31
N MET A 9 0.19 -4.49 1.98
CA MET A 9 -0.16 -3.12 2.36
C MET A 9 -0.21 -2.98 3.88
N GLU A 10 -0.94 -3.85 4.58
CA GLU A 10 -1.06 -3.75 6.03
C GLU A 10 0.27 -3.98 6.74
N GLN A 11 1.07 -4.94 6.28
CA GLN A 11 2.42 -5.15 6.82
C GLN A 11 3.32 -3.93 6.62
N THR A 12 3.28 -3.32 5.42
CA THR A 12 4.08 -2.12 5.13
C THR A 12 3.61 -0.93 5.95
N ARG A 13 2.29 -0.79 6.14
CA ARG A 13 1.68 0.23 7.00
C ARG A 13 2.12 0.09 8.45
N GLU A 14 2.05 -1.12 9.01
CA GLU A 14 2.49 -1.39 10.38
C GLU A 14 3.97 -1.02 10.58
N MET A 15 4.85 -1.43 9.66
CA MET A 15 6.27 -1.08 9.70
C MET A 15 6.50 0.42 9.58
N MET A 16 5.78 1.11 8.69
CA MET A 16 5.89 2.57 8.52
C MET A 16 5.52 3.30 9.82
N ILE A 17 4.41 2.91 10.45
CA ILE A 17 3.94 3.51 11.70
C ILE A 17 4.95 3.27 12.82
N ARG A 18 5.42 2.03 12.99
CA ARG A 18 6.46 1.72 13.99
C ARG A 18 7.73 2.53 13.77
N SER A 19 8.21 2.60 12.52
CA SER A 19 9.38 3.40 12.16
C SER A 19 9.17 4.89 12.43
N GLY A 20 7.97 5.42 12.17
CA GLY A 20 7.62 6.81 12.43
C GLY A 20 7.58 7.15 13.92
N VAL A 21 7.10 6.23 14.75
CA VAL A 21 7.09 6.38 16.22
C VAL A 21 8.51 6.27 16.79
N GLU A 22 9.30 5.30 16.34
CA GLU A 22 10.65 5.02 16.86
C GLU A 22 11.70 6.03 16.38
N ASN A 23 11.65 6.42 15.10
CA ASN A 23 12.74 7.16 14.44
C ASN A 23 12.30 8.53 13.89
N GLY A 24 11.01 8.86 13.96
CA GLY A 24 10.43 10.06 13.37
C GLY A 24 10.03 9.91 11.90
N LEU A 25 9.16 10.82 11.45
CA LEU A 25 8.60 10.81 10.09
C LEU A 25 9.61 11.21 9.01
N GLN A 26 10.59 12.04 9.35
CA GLN A 26 11.65 12.46 8.43
C GLN A 26 12.79 11.42 8.32
N ASN A 27 12.72 10.32 9.08
CA ASN A 27 13.72 9.26 8.97
C ASN A 27 13.68 8.60 7.59
N ALA A 28 14.85 8.32 7.03
CA ALA A 28 14.98 7.70 5.71
C ALA A 28 14.20 6.37 5.59
N LYS A 29 14.17 5.54 6.64
CA LYS A 29 13.42 4.29 6.70
C LYS A 29 11.91 4.56 6.64
N THR A 30 11.42 5.53 7.40
CA THR A 30 9.99 5.89 7.40
C THR A 30 9.56 6.41 6.03
N ILE A 31 10.39 7.23 5.38
CA ILE A 31 10.14 7.74 4.02
C ILE A 31 10.12 6.60 2.99
N GLN A 32 11.06 5.66 3.07
CA GLN A 32 11.08 4.50 2.18
C GLN A 32 9.82 3.64 2.34
N LEU A 33 9.40 3.40 3.58
CA LEU A 33 8.18 2.65 3.88
C LEU A 33 6.93 3.38 3.38
N SER A 34 6.88 4.71 3.49
CA SER A 34 5.75 5.50 2.96
C SER A 34 5.66 5.39 1.43
N ARG A 35 6.79 5.49 0.72
CA ARG A 35 6.82 5.33 -0.75
C ARG A 35 6.41 3.93 -1.17
N ARG A 36 6.84 2.91 -0.42
CA ARG A 36 6.45 1.51 -0.67
C ARG A 36 4.94 1.32 -0.47
N LEU A 37 4.38 1.86 0.62
CA LEU A 37 2.95 1.78 0.90
C LEU A 37 2.14 2.47 -0.20
N ASP A 38 2.55 3.66 -0.63
CA ASP A 38 1.90 4.40 -1.71
C ASP A 38 1.88 3.60 -3.03
N GLN A 39 3.00 2.95 -3.41
CA GLN A 39 3.04 2.07 -4.58
C GLN A 39 2.06 0.90 -4.49
N LEU A 40 1.93 0.28 -3.31
CA LEU A 40 1.01 -0.84 -3.10
C LEU A 40 -0.45 -0.37 -3.18
N MET A 41 -0.78 0.77 -2.55
CA MET A 41 -2.11 1.39 -2.63
C MET A 41 -2.48 1.70 -4.08
N ASN A 42 -1.57 2.34 -4.83
CA ASN A 42 -1.79 2.67 -6.24
C ASN A 42 -1.97 1.42 -7.11
N THR A 43 -1.25 0.34 -6.81
CA THR A 43 -1.42 -0.94 -7.52
C THR A 43 -2.80 -1.54 -7.21
N TYR A 44 -3.24 -1.47 -5.96
CA TYR A 44 -4.55 -1.97 -5.53
C TYR A 44 -5.68 -1.20 -6.21
N TYR A 45 -5.62 0.13 -6.20
CA TYR A 45 -6.62 0.97 -6.85
C TYR A 45 -6.72 0.71 -8.35
N ARG A 46 -5.59 0.54 -9.04
CA ARG A 46 -5.60 0.18 -10.46
C ARG A 46 -6.26 -1.17 -10.69
N GLN A 47 -5.95 -2.17 -9.87
CA GLN A 47 -6.58 -3.50 -10.00
C GLN A 47 -8.09 -3.45 -9.78
N MET A 48 -8.56 -2.73 -8.75
CA MET A 48 -9.99 -2.57 -8.49
C MET A 48 -10.71 -1.82 -9.63
N ALA A 49 -10.10 -0.76 -10.17
CA ALA A 49 -10.68 -0.02 -11.30
C ALA A 49 -10.84 -0.90 -12.55
N PHE A 50 -9.89 -1.79 -12.84
CA PHE A 50 -10.01 -2.76 -13.94
C PHE A 50 -11.05 -3.86 -13.68
N GLU A 51 -11.30 -4.22 -12.42
CA GLU A 51 -12.34 -5.19 -12.06
C GLU A 51 -13.74 -4.55 -12.24
N GLU A 52 -13.94 -3.29 -11.83
CA GLU A 52 -15.20 -2.55 -12.01
C GLU A 52 -15.56 -2.25 -13.48
N GLU A 53 -14.57 -2.07 -14.35
CA GLU A 53 -14.79 -1.90 -15.80
C GLU A 53 -15.25 -3.22 -16.47
N LYS A 54 -14.75 -4.37 -16.01
CA LYS A 54 -15.13 -5.68 -16.56
C LYS A 54 -16.55 -6.10 -16.18
N ASP A 55 -16.97 -5.78 -14.96
CA ASP A 55 -18.32 -6.10 -14.48
C ASP A 55 -19.43 -5.24 -15.15
N GLN A 56 -19.06 -4.21 -15.93
CA GLN A 56 -20.00 -3.37 -16.69
C GLN A 56 -20.17 -3.77 -18.17
N GLU A 57 -19.33 -4.68 -18.69
CA GLU A 57 -19.40 -5.15 -20.08
C GLU A 57 -20.15 -6.49 -20.26
N ASP A 58 -20.63 -7.10 -19.17
CA ASP A 58 -21.39 -8.38 -19.15
C ASP A 58 -22.92 -8.19 -19.06
#